data_AF-A0A6I8M3G7-F1
#
_entry.id   AF-A0A6I8M3G7-F1
#
_cell.length_a   1.000
_cell.length_b   1.000
_cell.length_c   1.000
_cell.angle_alpha   90.00
_cell.angle_beta   90.00
_cell.angle_gamma   90.00
#
_symmetry.space_group_name_H-M   'P 1'
#
loop_
_entity.id
_entity.type
_entity.pdbx_description
1 polymer ?
#
loop_
_entity_poly.entity_id
_entity_poly.type
_entity_poly.pdbx_seq_one_letter_code
_entity_poly.pdbx_strand_id
1 'polypeptide(L)'
;MNSSLKDLFVDLKRLEDAMTADPGDEEIRDRLARALAESTVRVRSLTRDRRPVMTTRGQREFCAAAADRIIELGAGGNAVQSAARSLRKEIEAGEAWTWRAPTNAFVLSTAAAAIGLVWAVTGGLQGDVGDVATASVLSSVALVIVTLRHRTRRWQIEADRVAALVCRNGL
;
A
#
# COMPACT_ATOMS: atom_id res chain seq x y z
N MET A 1 -13.05 -12.40 -14.37
CA MET A 1 -13.60 -12.15 -13.02
C MET A 1 -14.47 -13.35 -12.66
N ASN A 2 -14.23 -14.00 -11.51
CA ASN A 2 -14.95 -15.22 -11.11
C ASN A 2 -16.43 -14.90 -10.85
N SER A 3 -17.37 -15.76 -11.28
CA SER A 3 -18.83 -15.50 -11.15
C SER A 3 -19.22 -15.12 -9.72
N SER A 4 -18.63 -15.84 -8.74
CA SER A 4 -18.87 -15.59 -7.31
C SER A 4 -18.47 -14.20 -6.81
N LEU A 5 -17.46 -13.54 -7.40
CA LEU A 5 -17.09 -12.17 -7.02
C LEU A 5 -18.04 -11.14 -7.62
N LYS A 6 -18.55 -11.40 -8.83
CA LYS A 6 -19.54 -10.54 -9.46
C LYS A 6 -20.82 -10.51 -8.63
N ASP A 7 -21.29 -11.67 -8.19
CA ASP A 7 -22.50 -11.80 -7.36
C ASP A 7 -22.31 -11.06 -6.02
N LEU A 8 -21.15 -11.20 -5.39
CA LEU A 8 -20.80 -10.47 -4.17
C LEU A 8 -20.90 -8.94 -4.34
N PHE A 9 -20.41 -8.38 -5.44
CA PHE A 9 -20.48 -6.93 -5.66
C PHE A 9 -21.90 -6.45 -5.94
N VAL A 10 -22.71 -7.26 -6.61
CA VAL A 10 -24.13 -6.98 -6.82
C VAL A 10 -24.87 -6.94 -5.47
N ASP A 11 -24.60 -7.92 -4.60
CA ASP A 11 -25.21 -8.00 -3.28
C ASP A 11 -24.80 -6.83 -2.37
N LEU A 12 -23.51 -6.46 -2.36
CA LEU A 12 -23.03 -5.30 -1.61
C LEU A 12 -23.70 -4.00 -2.10
N LYS A 13 -23.76 -3.80 -3.42
CA LYS A 13 -24.41 -2.63 -4.00
C LYS A 13 -25.88 -2.55 -3.60
N ARG A 14 -26.60 -3.68 -3.63
CA ARG A 14 -27.99 -3.75 -3.21
C ARG A 14 -28.18 -3.37 -1.74
N LEU A 15 -27.26 -3.78 -0.86
CA LEU A 15 -27.30 -3.41 0.56
C LEU A 15 -26.97 -1.93 0.77
N GLU A 16 -26.03 -1.36 0.00
CA GLU A 16 -25.76 0.09 0.06
C GLU A 16 -26.94 0.93 -0.45
N ASP A 17 -27.57 0.51 -1.55
CA ASP A 17 -28.74 1.18 -2.10
C ASP A 17 -29.91 1.13 -1.08
N ALA A 18 -30.10 -0.01 -0.40
CA ALA A 18 -31.10 -0.15 0.65
C ALA A 18 -30.80 0.74 1.88
N MET A 19 -29.53 0.80 2.31
CA MET A 19 -29.09 1.69 3.40
C MET A 19 -29.23 3.17 3.05
N THR A 20 -29.12 3.52 1.76
CA THR A 20 -29.33 4.88 1.27
C THR A 20 -30.82 5.24 1.28
N ALA A 21 -31.69 4.27 0.97
CA ALA A 21 -33.14 4.45 1.00
C ALA A 21 -33.68 4.56 2.44
N ASP A 22 -33.15 3.78 3.38
CA ASP A 22 -33.49 3.86 4.80
C ASP A 22 -32.23 3.80 5.70
N PRO A 23 -31.64 4.96 6.02
CA PRO A 23 -30.45 5.03 6.87
C PRO A 23 -30.71 4.64 8.34
N GLY A 24 -31.97 4.63 8.77
CA GLY A 24 -32.37 4.35 10.14
C GLY A 24 -32.35 2.85 10.47
N ASP A 25 -32.51 2.00 9.46
CA ASP A 25 -32.62 0.56 9.61
C ASP A 25 -31.32 -0.07 10.17
N GLU A 26 -31.37 -0.49 11.43
CA GLU A 26 -30.24 -1.11 12.13
C GLU A 26 -29.91 -2.51 11.58
N GLU A 27 -30.90 -3.25 11.08
CA GLU A 27 -30.72 -4.59 10.53
C GLU A 27 -29.99 -4.53 9.19
N ILE A 28 -30.36 -3.60 8.32
CA ILE A 28 -29.64 -3.35 7.06
C ILE A 28 -28.22 -2.88 7.34
N ARG A 29 -28.03 -1.96 8.29
CA ARG A 29 -26.71 -1.47 8.69
C ARG A 29 -25.80 -2.60 9.18
N ASP A 30 -26.33 -3.49 10.01
CA ASP A 30 -25.62 -4.63 10.56
C ASP A 30 -25.31 -5.69 9.49
N ARG A 31 -26.27 -5.98 8.60
CA ARG A 31 -26.08 -6.88 7.46
C ARG A 31 -25.01 -6.35 6.51
N LEU A 32 -25.03 -5.06 6.19
CA LEU A 32 -24.03 -4.42 5.35
C LEU A 32 -22.63 -4.50 5.99
N ALA A 33 -22.50 -4.22 7.28
CA ALA A 33 -21.22 -4.31 7.99
C ALA A 33 -20.64 -5.74 7.95
N ARG A 34 -21.48 -6.77 8.16
CA ARG A 34 -21.05 -8.18 8.08
C ARG A 34 -20.69 -8.59 6.65
N ALA A 35 -21.49 -8.18 5.67
CA ALA A 35 -21.24 -8.48 4.26
C ALA A 35 -19.93 -7.83 3.77
N LEU A 36 -19.67 -6.58 4.16
CA LEU A 36 -18.40 -5.91 3.91
C LEU A 36 -17.24 -6.67 4.57
N ALA A 37 -17.37 -7.09 5.83
CA ALA A 37 -16.34 -7.85 6.52
C ALA A 37 -16.00 -9.17 5.79
N GLU A 38 -17.01 -9.91 5.36
CA GLU A 38 -16.84 -11.14 4.58
C GLU A 38 -16.19 -10.86 3.21
N SER A 39 -16.61 -9.78 2.55
CA SER A 39 -16.05 -9.40 1.25
C SER A 39 -14.55 -9.11 1.32
N THR A 40 -14.07 -8.49 2.40
CA THR A 40 -12.63 -8.24 2.58
C THR A 40 -11.83 -9.55 2.63
N VAL A 41 -12.41 -10.64 3.14
CA VAL A 41 -11.77 -11.96 3.15
C VAL A 41 -11.78 -12.60 1.77
N ARG A 42 -12.91 -12.51 1.05
CA ARG A 42 -13.07 -13.11 -0.28
C ARG A 42 -12.22 -12.44 -1.36
N VAL A 43 -12.07 -11.11 -1.28
CA VAL A 43 -11.28 -10.31 -2.23
C VAL A 43 -9.78 -10.55 -2.09
N ARG A 44 -9.29 -10.92 -0.90
CA ARG A 44 -7.87 -11.21 -0.67
C ARG A 44 -7.43 -12.53 -1.30
N SER A 45 -6.18 -12.54 -1.77
CA SER A 45 -5.49 -13.76 -2.20
C SER A 45 -5.25 -14.68 -1.00
N LEU A 46 -5.19 -15.99 -1.21
CA LEU A 46 -4.85 -16.95 -0.16
C LEU A 46 -3.46 -17.53 -0.39
N THR A 47 -2.66 -17.57 0.67
CA THR A 47 -1.41 -18.33 0.69
C THR A 47 -1.66 -19.82 0.91
N ARG A 48 -0.64 -20.66 0.68
CA ARG A 48 -0.67 -22.10 1.00
C ARG A 48 -1.13 -22.41 2.44
N ASP A 49 -0.77 -21.56 3.39
CA ASP A 49 -1.17 -21.68 4.80
C ASP A 49 -2.57 -21.15 5.10
N ARG A 50 -3.39 -20.93 4.06
CA ARG A 50 -4.74 -20.36 4.15
C ARG A 50 -4.81 -18.98 4.80
N ARG A 51 -3.73 -18.21 4.74
CA ARG A 51 -3.71 -16.83 5.24
C ARG A 51 -4.17 -15.88 4.13
N PRO A 52 -5.18 -15.02 4.37
CA PRO A 52 -5.59 -14.01 3.41
C PRO A 52 -4.57 -12.87 3.35
N VAL A 53 -4.07 -12.58 2.15
CA VAL A 53 -3.04 -11.57 1.88
C VAL A 53 -3.47 -10.64 0.74
N MET A 54 -3.05 -9.38 0.82
CA MET A 54 -3.29 -8.37 -0.22
C MET A 54 -2.07 -8.27 -1.12
N THR A 55 -2.17 -8.79 -2.35
CA THR A 55 -1.07 -8.83 -3.32
C THR A 55 -1.20 -7.78 -4.42
N THR A 56 -2.39 -7.21 -4.61
CA THR A 56 -2.64 -6.19 -5.63
C THR A 56 -3.04 -4.86 -5.00
N ARG A 57 -2.87 -3.76 -5.76
CA ARG A 57 -3.32 -2.43 -5.35
C ARG A 57 -4.84 -2.38 -5.21
N GLY A 58 -5.58 -2.98 -6.14
CA GLY A 58 -7.05 -3.00 -6.10
C GLY A 58 -7.60 -3.73 -4.87
N GLN A 59 -6.97 -4.83 -4.45
CA GLN A 59 -7.33 -5.52 -3.20
C GLN A 59 -7.16 -4.62 -1.98
N ARG A 60 -6.06 -3.86 -1.91
CA ARG A 60 -5.78 -2.92 -0.82
C ARG A 60 -6.78 -1.78 -0.79
N GLU A 61 -7.03 -1.16 -1.93
CA GLU A 61 -7.98 -0.03 -2.04
C GLU A 61 -9.39 -0.48 -1.65
N PHE A 62 -9.84 -1.65 -2.12
CA PHE A 62 -11.12 -2.22 -1.71
C PHE A 62 -11.17 -2.52 -0.20
N CYS A 63 -10.16 -3.20 0.34
CA CYS A 63 -10.12 -3.53 1.77
C CYS A 63 -10.05 -2.28 2.65
N ALA A 64 -9.37 -1.22 2.19
CA ALA A 64 -9.31 0.06 2.90
C ALA A 64 -10.69 0.73 2.93
N ALA A 65 -11.35 0.86 1.77
CA ALA A 65 -12.68 1.45 1.67
C ALA A 65 -13.72 0.66 2.48
N ALA A 66 -13.67 -0.67 2.40
CA ALA A 66 -14.57 -1.54 3.17
C ALA A 66 -14.32 -1.41 4.69
N ALA A 67 -13.06 -1.36 5.14
CA ALA A 67 -12.74 -1.17 6.55
C ALA A 67 -13.23 0.18 7.08
N ASP A 68 -12.99 1.25 6.33
CA ASP A 68 -13.46 2.60 6.67
C ASP A 68 -15.00 2.60 6.76
N ARG A 69 -15.67 2.01 5.77
CA ARG A 69 -17.12 1.94 5.73
C ARG A 69 -17.70 1.13 6.89
N ILE A 70 -17.10 0.00 7.26
CA ILE A 70 -17.52 -0.78 8.44
C ILE A 70 -17.41 0.06 9.71
N ILE A 71 -16.30 0.78 9.88
CA ILE A 71 -16.06 1.64 11.06
C ILE A 71 -17.11 2.76 11.13
N GLU A 72 -17.41 3.41 10.00
CA GLU A 72 -18.45 4.45 9.90
C GLU A 72 -19.84 3.92 10.25
N LEU A 73 -20.18 2.71 9.77
CA LEU A 73 -21.48 2.10 10.06
C LEU A 73 -21.68 1.81 11.55
N GLY A 74 -20.60 1.62 12.32
CA GLY A 74 -20.67 1.31 13.75
C GLY A 74 -21.45 0.03 14.08
N ALA A 75 -21.71 -0.83 13.10
CA ALA A 75 -22.55 -2.02 13.20
C ALA A 75 -21.76 -3.32 12.93
N GLY A 76 -22.41 -4.48 12.99
CA GLY A 76 -21.78 -5.80 12.84
C GLY A 76 -21.25 -6.39 14.16
N GLY A 77 -21.40 -5.66 15.27
CA GLY A 77 -20.91 -6.04 16.60
C GLY A 77 -19.40 -5.87 16.79
N ASN A 78 -18.93 -6.13 18.02
CA ASN A 78 -17.56 -5.84 18.43
C ASN A 78 -16.49 -6.59 17.62
N ALA A 79 -16.78 -7.83 17.20
CA ALA A 79 -15.85 -8.63 16.41
C ALA A 79 -15.58 -8.01 15.04
N VAL A 80 -16.63 -7.60 14.32
CA VAL A 80 -16.54 -6.96 13.00
C VAL A 80 -15.82 -5.62 13.10
N GLN A 81 -16.17 -4.80 14.09
CA GLN A 81 -15.54 -3.50 14.33
C GLN A 81 -14.05 -3.64 14.70
N SER A 82 -13.69 -4.61 15.53
CA SER A 82 -12.29 -4.90 15.87
C SER A 82 -11.51 -5.35 14.64
N ALA A 83 -12.08 -6.25 13.84
CA ALA A 83 -11.46 -6.74 12.61
C ALA A 83 -11.23 -5.60 11.59
N ALA A 84 -12.21 -4.72 11.39
CA ALA A 84 -12.07 -3.57 10.49
C ALA A 84 -10.96 -2.61 10.94
N ARG A 85 -10.89 -2.28 12.25
CA ARG A 85 -9.81 -1.46 12.80
C ARG A 85 -8.44 -2.12 12.67
N SER A 86 -8.35 -3.44 12.89
CA SER A 86 -7.10 -4.19 12.70
C SER A 86 -6.66 -4.18 11.24
N LEU A 87 -7.60 -4.40 10.31
CA LEU A 87 -7.34 -4.35 8.88
C LEU A 87 -6.88 -2.95 8.43
N ARG A 88 -7.50 -1.90 8.95
CA ARG A 88 -7.10 -0.52 8.65
C ARG A 88 -5.67 -0.23 9.11
N LYS A 89 -5.30 -0.64 10.32
CA LYS A 89 -3.94 -0.53 10.85
C LYS A 89 -2.92 -1.30 10.00
N GLU A 90 -3.27 -2.50 9.54
CA GLU A 90 -2.41 -3.30 8.65
C GLU A 90 -2.15 -2.58 7.32
N ILE A 91 -3.20 -2.00 6.74
CA ILE A 91 -3.10 -1.23 5.49
C ILE A 91 -2.21 0.00 5.68
N GLU A 92 -2.46 0.80 6.72
CA GLU A 92 -1.67 1.99 7.06
C GLU A 92 -0.20 1.66 7.32
N ALA A 93 0.08 0.58 8.06
CA ALA A 93 1.44 0.11 8.28
C ALA A 93 2.14 -0.31 6.97
N GLY A 94 1.37 -0.79 5.99
CA GLY A 94 1.85 -1.12 4.65
C GLY A 94 2.14 0.10 3.77
N GLU A 95 1.45 1.23 3.97
CA GLU A 95 1.63 2.47 3.20
C GLU A 95 2.95 3.19 3.51
N ALA A 96 3.62 2.81 4.61
CA ALA A 96 4.95 3.31 4.93
C ALA A 96 5.93 3.03 3.78
N TRP A 97 6.55 4.09 3.29
CA TRP A 97 7.62 3.99 2.30
C TRP A 97 8.87 3.41 2.93
N THR A 98 9.48 2.45 2.23
CA THR A 98 10.73 1.81 2.64
C THR A 98 11.65 1.62 1.44
N TRP A 99 12.91 1.28 1.72
CA TRP A 99 13.92 1.03 0.70
C TRP A 99 13.93 -0.46 0.35
N ARG A 100 13.81 -0.79 -0.95
CA ARG A 100 13.83 -2.19 -1.41
C ARG A 100 15.16 -2.89 -1.12
N ALA A 101 16.26 -2.15 -1.18
CA ALA A 101 17.61 -2.59 -0.89
C ALA A 101 18.37 -1.48 -0.15
N PRO A 102 18.20 -1.37 1.19
CA PRO A 102 18.76 -0.26 1.97
C PRO A 102 20.29 -0.19 1.86
N THR A 103 20.97 -1.33 1.77
CA THR A 103 22.42 -1.43 1.62
C THR A 103 22.89 -0.88 0.27
N ASN A 104 22.20 -1.23 -0.83
CA ASN A 104 22.59 -0.75 -2.16
C ASN A 104 22.30 0.75 -2.31
N ALA A 105 21.19 1.23 -1.76
CA ALA A 105 20.86 2.66 -1.75
C ALA A 105 21.90 3.46 -0.95
N PHE A 106 22.36 2.93 0.19
CA PHE A 106 23.45 3.53 0.96
C PHE A 106 24.76 3.57 0.16
N VAL A 107 25.18 2.44 -0.42
CA VAL A 107 26.42 2.35 -1.21
C VAL A 107 26.41 3.30 -2.41
N LEU A 108 25.30 3.35 -3.17
CA LEU A 108 25.15 4.28 -4.31
C LEU A 108 25.17 5.74 -3.87
N SER A 109 24.52 6.07 -2.75
CA SER A 109 24.51 7.42 -2.20
C SER A 109 25.90 7.85 -1.73
N THR A 110 26.63 6.96 -1.05
CA THR A 110 28.02 7.22 -0.62
C THR A 110 28.96 7.37 -1.82
N ALA A 111 28.82 6.53 -2.85
CA ALA A 111 29.61 6.63 -4.06
C ALA A 111 29.36 7.96 -4.80
N ALA A 112 28.09 8.36 -4.97
CA ALA A 112 27.74 9.63 -5.59
C ALA A 112 28.29 10.83 -4.82
N ALA A 113 28.18 10.81 -3.48
CA ALA A 113 28.75 11.86 -2.62
C ALA A 113 30.28 11.93 -2.73
N ALA A 114 30.97 10.78 -2.75
CA ALA A 114 32.42 10.72 -2.91
C ALA A 114 32.88 11.29 -4.27
N ILE A 115 32.18 10.94 -5.36
CA ILE A 115 32.47 11.48 -6.69
C ILE A 115 32.24 12.99 -6.73
N GLY A 116 31.14 13.48 -6.18
CA GLY A 116 30.85 14.91 -6.10
C GLY A 116 31.90 15.68 -5.31
N LEU A 117 32.37 15.13 -4.19
CA LEU A 117 33.46 15.71 -3.38
C LEU A 117 34.78 15.78 -4.16
N VAL A 118 35.18 14.69 -4.82
CA VAL A 118 36.41 14.67 -5.63
C VAL A 118 36.33 15.72 -6.73
N TRP A 119 35.20 15.81 -7.42
CA TRP A 119 35.04 16.75 -8.53
C TRP A 119 35.05 18.21 -8.06
N ALA A 120 34.37 18.52 -6.95
CA ALA A 120 34.37 19.85 -6.35
C ALA A 120 35.75 20.30 -5.87
N VAL A 121 36.53 19.39 -5.25
CA VAL A 121 37.92 19.69 -4.85
C VAL A 121 38.78 19.99 -6.09
N THR A 122 38.60 19.21 -7.16
CA THR A 122 39.37 19.38 -8.40
C THR A 122 39.01 20.69 -9.12
N GLY A 123 37.72 21.04 -9.18
CA GLY A 123 37.25 22.31 -9.76
C GLY A 123 37.64 23.54 -8.92
N GLY A 124 37.58 23.42 -7.59
CA GLY A 124 38.04 24.48 -6.68
C GLY A 124 39.53 24.79 -6.82
N LEU A 125 40.36 23.77 -7.09
CA LEU A 125 41.79 23.94 -7.38
C LEU A 125 42.05 24.66 -8.71
N GLN A 126 41.11 24.60 -9.66
CA GLN A 126 41.21 25.28 -10.96
C GLN A 126 40.62 26.69 -10.95
N GLY A 127 39.98 27.11 -9.85
CA GLY A 127 39.39 28.44 -9.69
C GLY A 127 38.07 28.64 -10.43
N ASP A 128 37.45 27.58 -10.97
CA ASP A 128 36.20 27.67 -11.70
C ASP A 128 34.99 27.43 -10.78
N VAL A 129 34.37 28.52 -10.37
CA VAL A 129 33.18 28.53 -9.51
C VAL A 129 31.96 27.89 -10.22
N GLY A 130 31.93 27.93 -11.55
CA GLY A 130 30.85 27.34 -12.36
C GLY A 130 30.84 25.82 -12.28
N ASP A 131 32.02 25.20 -12.31
CA ASP A 131 32.15 23.75 -12.21
C ASP A 131 31.74 23.21 -10.84
N VAL A 132 32.09 23.91 -9.76
CA VAL A 132 31.70 23.55 -8.40
C VAL A 132 30.18 23.62 -8.21
N ALA A 133 29.54 24.66 -8.75
CA ALA A 133 28.09 24.82 -8.70
C ALA A 133 27.38 23.69 -9.48
N THR A 134 27.87 23.38 -10.68
CA THR A 134 27.30 22.36 -11.56
C THR A 134 27.42 20.96 -10.96
N ALA A 135 28.59 20.61 -10.42
CA ALA A 135 28.82 19.34 -9.73
C ALA A 135 27.92 19.17 -8.50
N SER A 136 27.71 20.24 -7.74
CA SER A 136 26.85 20.24 -6.54
C SER A 136 25.37 20.01 -6.90
N VAL A 137 24.89 20.70 -7.93
CA VAL A 137 23.50 20.55 -8.43
C VAL A 137 23.29 19.14 -8.99
N LEU A 138 24.19 18.66 -9.85
CA LEU A 138 24.09 17.33 -10.45
C LEU A 138 24.14 16.21 -9.40
N SER A 139 25.02 16.33 -8.39
CA SER A 139 25.10 15.36 -7.30
C SER A 139 23.81 15.32 -6.47
N SER A 140 23.23 16.49 -6.19
CA SER A 140 21.97 16.60 -5.45
C SER A 140 20.80 16.00 -6.24
N VAL A 141 20.70 16.31 -7.54
CA VAL A 141 19.67 15.75 -8.43
C VAL A 141 19.84 14.23 -8.57
N ALA A 142 21.06 13.73 -8.74
CA ALA A 142 21.33 12.31 -8.79
C ALA A 142 20.91 11.59 -7.50
N LEU A 143 21.21 12.19 -6.33
CA LEU A 143 20.78 11.67 -5.04
C LEU A 143 19.26 11.62 -4.92
N VAL A 144 18.55 12.67 -5.35
CA VAL A 144 17.09 12.72 -5.38
C VAL A 144 16.53 11.63 -6.31
N ILE A 145 17.09 11.46 -7.50
CA ILE A 145 16.66 10.43 -8.45
C ILE A 145 16.87 9.03 -7.87
N VAL A 146 18.04 8.73 -7.30
CA VAL A 146 18.33 7.44 -6.65
C VAL A 146 17.36 7.21 -5.49
N THR A 147 17.10 8.25 -4.70
CA THR A 147 16.21 8.19 -3.54
C THR A 147 14.78 7.85 -3.95
N LEU A 148 14.26 8.56 -4.95
CA LEU A 148 12.90 8.33 -5.44
C LEU A 148 12.77 7.00 -6.17
N ARG A 149 13.79 6.58 -6.92
CA ARG A 149 13.76 5.34 -7.72
C ARG A 149 13.79 4.06 -6.87
N HIS A 150 14.45 4.10 -5.71
CA HIS A 150 14.57 2.94 -4.82
C HIS A 150 13.55 2.91 -3.67
N ARG A 151 12.70 3.94 -3.57
CA ARG A 151 11.60 3.97 -2.62
C ARG A 151 10.44 3.12 -3.15
N THR A 152 9.99 2.19 -2.33
CA THR A 152 8.81 1.37 -2.61
C THR A 152 7.94 1.32 -1.36
N ARG A 153 6.65 1.06 -1.50
CA ARG A 153 5.78 0.91 -0.32
C ARG A 153 6.04 -0.45 0.32
N ARG A 154 6.08 -0.54 1.65
CA ARG A 154 6.42 -1.77 2.40
C ARG A 154 5.58 -2.98 1.97
N TRP A 155 4.28 -2.75 1.93
CA TRP A 155 3.25 -3.33 1.08
C TRP A 155 3.69 -4.06 -0.19
N GLN A 156 4.38 -3.40 -1.12
CA GLN A 156 4.78 -3.99 -2.39
C GLN A 156 5.89 -5.03 -2.20
N ILE A 157 6.82 -4.78 -1.26
CA ILE A 157 7.86 -5.75 -0.91
C ILE A 157 7.22 -7.01 -0.30
N GLU A 158 6.26 -6.83 0.60
CA GLU A 158 5.57 -7.95 1.23
C GLU A 158 4.75 -8.73 0.21
N ALA A 159 4.03 -8.03 -0.68
CA ALA A 159 3.29 -8.63 -1.79
C ALA A 159 4.22 -9.47 -2.70
N ASP A 160 5.37 -8.95 -3.08
CA ASP A 160 6.37 -9.66 -3.90
C ASP A 160 6.89 -10.93 -3.19
N ARG A 161 7.10 -10.87 -1.86
CA ARG A 161 7.54 -12.03 -1.06
C ARG A 161 6.47 -13.12 -0.98
N VAL A 162 5.23 -12.74 -0.74
CA VAL A 162 4.13 -13.71 -0.58
C VAL A 162 3.56 -14.17 -1.91
N ALA A 163 3.81 -13.47 -3.03
CA ALA A 163 3.32 -13.83 -4.36
C ALA A 163 3.68 -15.28 -4.74
N ALA A 164 4.90 -15.72 -4.42
CA ALA A 164 5.35 -17.10 -4.66
C ALA A 164 4.59 -18.16 -3.82
N LEU A 165 3.93 -17.74 -2.74
CA LEU A 165 3.18 -18.59 -1.82
C LEU A 165 1.67 -18.56 -2.07
N VAL A 166 1.19 -17.72 -3.00
CA VAL A 166 -0.24 -17.63 -3.33
C VAL A 166 -0.69 -18.89 -4.05
N CYS A 167 -1.71 -19.55 -3.50
CA CYS A 167 -2.36 -20.70 -4.14
C CYS A 167 -3.69 -20.32 -4.80
N ARG A 168 -4.33 -19.23 -4.35
CA ARG A 168 -5.55 -18.67 -4.93
C ARG A 168 -5.41 -17.16 -5.06
N ASN A 169 -5.47 -16.67 -6.29
CA ASN A 169 -5.54 -15.24 -6.55
C ASN A 169 -6.91 -14.72 -6.13
N GLY A 170 -6.90 -13.61 -5.39
CA GLY A 170 -8.08 -12.78 -5.16
C GLY A 170 -8.35 -11.87 -6.35
N LEU A 171 -8.95 -10.72 -6.07
CA LEU A 171 -9.33 -9.70 -7.06
C LEU A 171 -8.13 -9.12 -7.81
#